data_AF-A0AAP2QB89-F1
#
_entry.id   AF-A0AAP2QB89-F1
#
_cell.length_a   1.000
_cell.length_b   1.000
_cell.length_c   1.000
_cell.angle_alpha   90.00
_cell.angle_beta   90.00
_cell.angle_gamma   90.00
#
_symmetry.space_group_name_H-M   'P 1'
#
loop_
_entity.id
_entity.type
_entity.pdbx_description
1 polymer ?
#
loop_
_entity_poly.entity_id
_entity_poly.type
_entity_poly.pdbx_seq_one_letter_code
_entity_poly.pdbx_strand_id
1 'polypeptide(L)'
;MVVKYFFFFALLTFYACSSGENGLLELALDKSGENRSELEVVLDHYKDDLKKLEAARFLICNMIGKQVLDSNSVKGNQVYFDAFANYRETYGSFLYDIQYAIYDSINKSYSHIKVNPRFLFDLKELSSDYLIHHIRSVFPK
;
A
#
# COMPACT_ATOMS: atom_id res chain seq x y z
N MET A 1 -41.05 15.35 -26.04
CA MET A 1 -39.95 14.39 -26.31
C MET A 1 -38.62 14.86 -25.72
N VAL A 2 -38.21 16.12 -25.96
CA VAL A 2 -36.92 16.70 -25.46
C VAL A 2 -36.77 16.67 -23.92
N VAL A 3 -37.84 16.98 -23.17
CA VAL A 3 -37.80 16.96 -21.69
C VAL A 3 -37.57 15.55 -21.13
N LYS A 4 -38.07 14.51 -21.82
CA LYS A 4 -37.86 13.10 -21.44
C LYS A 4 -36.40 12.69 -21.61
N TYR A 5 -35.76 13.13 -22.70
CA TYR A 5 -34.33 12.89 -22.93
C TYR A 5 -33.45 13.67 -21.96
N PHE A 6 -33.84 14.89 -21.58
CA PHE A 6 -33.13 15.67 -20.57
C PHE A 6 -33.16 15.00 -19.19
N PHE A 7 -34.32 14.48 -18.79
CA PHE A 7 -34.45 13.70 -17.54
C PHE A 7 -33.63 12.40 -17.57
N PHE A 8 -33.62 11.71 -18.70
CA PHE A 8 -32.85 10.48 -18.90
C PHE A 8 -31.34 10.75 -18.85
N PHE A 9 -30.89 11.85 -19.46
CA PHE A 9 -29.48 12.26 -19.45
C PHE A 9 -29.03 12.69 -18.04
N ALA A 10 -29.88 13.41 -17.30
CA ALA A 10 -29.63 13.74 -15.90
C ALA A 10 -29.53 12.48 -15.01
N LEU A 11 -30.42 11.50 -15.19
CA LEU A 11 -30.36 10.24 -14.44
C LEU A 11 -29.05 9.47 -14.71
N LEU A 12 -28.56 9.47 -15.95
CA LEU A 12 -27.30 8.82 -16.31
C LEU A 12 -26.07 9.50 -15.69
N THR A 13 -26.05 10.83 -15.61
CA THR A 13 -24.93 11.57 -14.99
C THR A 13 -24.90 11.43 -13.47
N PHE A 14 -26.06 11.36 -12.81
CA PHE A 14 -26.14 11.08 -11.37
C PHE A 14 -25.68 9.65 -11.01
N TYR A 15 -25.99 8.66 -11.85
CA TYR A 15 -25.56 7.27 -11.62
C TYR A 15 -24.04 7.09 -11.77
N ALA A 16 -23.43 7.78 -12.74
CA ALA A 16 -21.98 7.77 -12.95
C ALA A 16 -21.19 8.47 -11.84
N CYS A 17 -21.77 9.45 -11.16
CA CYS A 17 -21.11 10.17 -10.06
C CYS A 17 -21.14 9.38 -8.74
N SER A 18 -22.16 8.53 -8.54
CA SER A 18 -22.33 7.69 -7.34
C SER A 18 -21.46 6.42 -7.34
N SER A 19 -21.04 5.95 -8.52
CA SER A 19 -20.39 4.63 -8.66
C SER A 19 -18.88 4.63 -8.40
N GLY A 20 -18.20 5.79 -8.43
CA GLY A 20 -16.74 5.86 -8.39
C GLY A 20 -16.14 5.32 -7.09
N GLU A 21 -16.69 5.73 -5.95
CA GLU A 21 -16.14 5.36 -4.63
C GLU A 21 -16.46 3.91 -4.25
N ASN A 22 -17.67 3.45 -4.58
CA ASN A 22 -18.07 2.05 -4.38
C ASN A 22 -17.29 1.09 -5.30
N GLY A 23 -16.98 1.52 -6.53
CA GLY A 23 -16.16 0.74 -7.46
C GLY A 23 -14.71 0.60 -7.00
N LEU A 24 -14.11 1.66 -6.46
CA LEU A 24 -12.74 1.60 -5.91
C LEU A 24 -12.66 0.72 -4.67
N LEU A 25 -13.66 0.77 -3.80
CA LEU A 25 -13.70 -0.09 -2.62
C LEU A 25 -13.81 -1.56 -3.03
N GLU A 26 -14.72 -1.91 -3.94
CA GLU A 26 -14.86 -3.28 -4.41
C GLU A 26 -13.59 -3.77 -5.12
N LEU A 27 -12.92 -2.90 -5.89
CA LEU A 27 -11.62 -3.21 -6.48
C LEU A 27 -10.55 -3.49 -5.43
N ALA A 28 -10.53 -2.74 -4.32
CA ALA A 28 -9.62 -2.99 -3.21
C ALA A 28 -9.89 -4.34 -2.53
N LEU A 29 -11.18 -4.64 -2.27
CA LEU A 29 -11.62 -5.90 -1.68
C LEU A 29 -11.37 -7.12 -2.60
N ASP A 30 -11.49 -6.96 -3.91
CA ASP A 30 -11.10 -8.00 -4.88
C ASP A 30 -9.57 -8.23 -4.83
N LYS A 31 -8.79 -7.15 -4.82
CA LYS A 31 -7.32 -7.22 -4.77
C LYS A 31 -6.76 -7.78 -3.46
N SER A 32 -7.50 -7.72 -2.36
CA SER A 32 -7.09 -8.32 -1.08
C SER A 32 -7.07 -9.85 -1.08
N GLY A 33 -7.78 -10.51 -2.00
CA GLY A 33 -7.80 -11.97 -2.09
C GLY A 33 -8.27 -12.61 -0.78
N GLU A 34 -7.46 -13.50 -0.20
CA GLU A 34 -7.76 -14.19 1.05
C GLU A 34 -7.92 -13.21 2.24
N ASN A 35 -7.29 -12.04 2.19
CA ASN A 35 -7.39 -11.02 3.25
C ASN A 35 -8.67 -10.17 3.17
N ARG A 36 -9.56 -10.44 2.20
CA ARG A 36 -10.83 -9.70 2.04
C ARG A 36 -11.66 -9.69 3.32
N SER A 37 -11.71 -10.82 4.03
CA SER A 37 -12.48 -10.93 5.28
C SER A 37 -12.00 -9.96 6.36
N GLU A 38 -10.69 -9.73 6.48
CA GLU A 38 -10.16 -8.74 7.43
C GLU A 38 -10.63 -7.33 7.08
N LEU A 39 -10.63 -6.96 5.80
CA LEU A 39 -11.08 -5.63 5.37
C LEU A 39 -12.58 -5.44 5.57
N GLU A 40 -13.38 -6.48 5.34
CA GLU A 40 -14.82 -6.47 5.62
C GLU A 40 -15.12 -6.33 7.12
N VAL A 41 -14.32 -6.94 8.00
CA VAL A 41 -14.42 -6.74 9.46
C VAL A 41 -14.20 -5.28 9.84
N VAL A 42 -13.24 -4.57 9.23
CA VAL A 42 -13.03 -3.13 9.48
C VAL A 42 -14.27 -2.32 9.09
N LEU A 43 -14.89 -2.63 7.95
CA LEU A 43 -16.09 -1.94 7.48
C LEU A 43 -17.28 -2.21 8.40
N ASP A 44 -17.51 -3.47 8.81
CA ASP A 44 -18.60 -3.82 9.73
C ASP A 44 -18.41 -3.18 11.12
N HIS A 45 -17.16 -3.10 11.61
CA HIS A 45 -16.84 -2.49 12.90
C HIS A 45 -17.27 -1.01 12.99
N TYR A 46 -17.18 -0.27 11.88
CA TYR A 46 -17.53 1.15 11.84
C TYR A 46 -18.90 1.47 11.23
N LYS A 47 -19.73 0.46 10.92
CA LYS A 47 -21.01 0.67 10.22
C LYS A 47 -21.94 1.71 10.86
N ASP A 48 -21.89 1.83 12.18
CA ASP A 48 -22.74 2.75 12.95
C ASP A 48 -22.09 4.14 13.20
N ASP A 49 -20.83 4.33 12.80
CA ASP A 49 -20.10 5.60 12.87
C ASP A 49 -19.71 6.04 11.46
N LEU A 50 -20.62 6.78 10.81
CA LEU A 50 -20.47 7.22 9.41
C LEU A 50 -19.12 7.87 9.11
N LYS A 51 -18.59 8.67 10.05
CA LYS A 51 -17.32 9.38 9.85
C LYS A 51 -16.13 8.42 9.88
N LYS A 52 -16.13 7.45 10.80
CA LYS A 52 -15.08 6.42 10.85
C LYS A 52 -15.22 5.42 9.71
N LEU A 53 -16.44 5.10 9.28
CA LEU A 53 -16.69 4.25 8.12
C LEU A 53 -16.14 4.88 6.84
N GLU A 54 -16.37 6.17 6.63
CA GLU A 54 -15.82 6.90 5.49
C GLU A 54 -14.29 6.92 5.52
N ALA A 55 -13.68 7.13 6.69
CA ALA A 55 -12.23 7.04 6.85
C ALA A 55 -11.69 5.62 6.59
N ALA A 56 -12.40 4.58 7.04
CA ALA A 56 -12.04 3.19 6.76
C ALA A 56 -12.09 2.90 5.25
N ARG A 57 -13.17 3.29 4.58
CA ARG A 57 -13.33 3.15 3.12
C ARG A 57 -12.24 3.90 2.37
N PHE A 58 -11.97 5.15 2.75
CA PHE A 58 -10.90 5.96 2.15
C PHE A 58 -9.53 5.30 2.31
N LEU A 59 -9.20 4.83 3.51
CA LEU A 59 -7.94 4.15 3.78
C LEU A 59 -7.82 2.89 2.93
N ILE A 60 -8.84 2.03 2.92
CA ILE A 60 -8.85 0.77 2.16
C ILE A 60 -8.66 1.01 0.67
N CYS A 61 -9.38 1.95 0.08
CA CYS A 61 -9.21 2.33 -1.33
C CYS A 61 -7.78 2.80 -1.64
N ASN A 62 -7.15 3.54 -0.73
CA ASN A 62 -5.80 4.07 -0.91
C ASN A 62 -4.68 3.04 -0.66
N MET A 63 -5.00 1.84 -0.17
CA MET A 63 -4.04 0.73 -0.06
C MET A 63 -3.77 0.05 -1.41
N ILE A 64 -4.54 0.33 -2.47
CA ILE A 64 -4.31 -0.25 -3.80
C ILE A 64 -2.88 0.08 -4.27
N GLY A 65 -2.08 -0.96 -4.48
CA GLY A 65 -0.69 -0.86 -4.93
C GLY A 65 0.30 -0.41 -3.86
N LYS A 66 -0.14 -0.20 -2.61
CA LYS A 66 0.76 0.03 -1.48
C LYS A 66 1.34 -1.30 -1.01
N GLN A 67 2.65 -1.28 -0.77
CA GLN A 67 3.41 -2.46 -0.43
C GLN A 67 4.66 -2.08 0.35
N VAL A 68 5.13 -3.02 1.17
CA VAL A 68 6.40 -2.95 1.87
C VAL A 68 7.32 -4.08 1.40
N LEU A 69 8.62 -3.84 1.49
CA LEU A 69 9.63 -4.88 1.25
C LEU A 69 9.72 -5.81 2.47
N ASP A 70 9.60 -7.11 2.26
CA ASP A 70 9.85 -8.10 3.30
C ASP A 70 11.33 -8.06 3.69
N SER A 71 11.60 -7.58 4.90
CA SER A 71 12.96 -7.45 5.43
C SER A 71 13.68 -8.79 5.49
N ASN A 72 12.96 -9.90 5.68
CA ASN A 72 13.56 -11.23 5.68
C ASN A 72 14.01 -11.64 4.27
N SER A 73 13.25 -11.29 3.23
CA SER A 73 13.59 -11.58 1.84
C SER A 73 14.88 -10.89 1.37
N VAL A 74 15.24 -9.78 2.02
CA VAL A 74 16.44 -9.00 1.71
C VAL A 74 17.47 -9.01 2.83
N LYS A 75 17.35 -9.90 3.82
CA LYS A 75 18.29 -9.96 4.96
C LYS A 75 19.75 -10.16 4.52
N GLY A 76 19.96 -10.88 3.41
CA GLY A 76 21.28 -11.04 2.81
C GLY A 76 21.89 -9.76 2.23
N ASN A 77 21.10 -8.72 1.99
CA ASN A 77 21.58 -7.43 1.48
C ASN A 77 22.20 -6.53 2.54
N GLN A 78 22.18 -6.92 3.82
CA GLN A 78 22.73 -6.11 4.92
C GLN A 78 24.17 -5.65 4.61
N VAL A 79 24.97 -6.52 4.00
CA VAL A 79 26.36 -6.22 3.60
C VAL A 79 26.48 -5.02 2.66
N TYR A 80 25.52 -4.81 1.74
CA TYR A 80 25.54 -3.64 0.86
C TYR A 80 25.22 -2.38 1.66
N PHE A 81 24.20 -2.43 2.52
CA PHE A 81 23.83 -1.29 3.38
C PHE A 81 24.96 -0.91 4.34
N ASP A 82 25.63 -1.89 4.93
CA ASP A 82 26.79 -1.68 5.80
C ASP A 82 27.95 -1.03 5.02
N ALA A 83 28.22 -1.51 3.79
CA ALA A 83 29.23 -0.92 2.93
C ALA A 83 28.91 0.53 2.53
N PHE A 84 27.63 0.85 2.26
CA PHE A 84 27.20 2.22 2.02
C PHE A 84 27.37 3.12 3.24
N ALA A 85 26.96 2.63 4.41
CA ALA A 85 27.11 3.36 5.67
C ALA A 85 28.59 3.68 5.95
N ASN A 86 29.46 2.66 5.86
CA ASN A 86 30.89 2.82 6.04
C ASN A 86 31.53 3.78 5.01
N TYR A 87 31.12 3.70 3.74
CA TYR A 87 31.57 4.66 2.72
C TYR A 87 31.20 6.09 3.11
N ARG A 88 29.94 6.30 3.52
CA ARG A 88 29.45 7.62 3.92
C ARG A 88 30.18 8.16 5.14
N GLU A 89 30.46 7.32 6.13
CA GLU A 89 31.24 7.69 7.32
C GLU A 89 32.68 8.04 6.98
N THR A 90 33.30 7.32 6.03
CA THR A 90 34.71 7.50 5.66
C THR A 90 34.93 8.69 4.72
N TYR A 91 34.06 8.86 3.72
CA TYR A 91 34.27 9.78 2.59
C TYR A 91 33.23 10.90 2.51
N GLY A 92 32.18 10.87 3.34
CA GLY A 92 31.13 11.88 3.35
C GLY A 92 30.07 11.64 2.28
N SER A 93 29.86 12.61 1.40
CA SER A 93 28.82 12.55 0.37
C SER A 93 29.05 11.42 -0.63
N PHE A 94 27.99 10.73 -1.02
CA PHE A 94 28.04 9.74 -2.10
C PHE A 94 28.45 10.40 -3.41
N LEU A 95 29.58 9.95 -3.98
CA LEU A 95 29.93 10.24 -5.36
C LEU A 95 28.92 9.55 -6.30
N TYR A 96 28.73 10.13 -7.48
CA TYR A 96 27.92 9.50 -8.53
C TYR A 96 28.46 8.09 -8.81
N ASP A 97 27.55 7.12 -8.94
CA ASP A 97 27.84 5.70 -9.21
C ASP A 97 28.55 4.87 -8.13
N ILE A 98 28.84 5.42 -6.95
CA ILE A 98 29.48 4.62 -5.87
C ILE A 98 28.69 3.36 -5.52
N GLN A 99 27.36 3.43 -5.68
CA GLN A 99 26.47 2.30 -5.51
C GLN A 99 26.74 1.13 -6.45
N TYR A 100 27.10 1.39 -7.70
CA TYR A 100 27.45 0.36 -8.66
C TYR A 100 28.83 -0.23 -8.34
N ALA A 101 29.80 0.62 -7.95
CA ALA A 101 31.12 0.15 -7.57
C ALA A 101 31.10 -0.75 -6.30
N ILE A 102 30.33 -0.37 -5.28
CA ILE A 102 30.11 -1.18 -4.07
C ILE A 102 29.41 -2.50 -4.44
N TYR A 103 28.36 -2.42 -5.25
CA TYR A 103 27.61 -3.60 -5.70
C TYR A 103 28.50 -4.58 -6.48
N ASP A 104 29.26 -4.10 -7.46
CA ASP A 104 30.17 -4.92 -8.28
C ASP A 104 31.29 -5.55 -7.44
N SER A 105 31.86 -4.79 -6.50
CA SER A 105 32.92 -5.27 -5.60
C SER A 105 32.42 -6.41 -4.69
N ILE A 106 31.23 -6.23 -4.09
CA ILE A 106 30.61 -7.24 -3.24
C ILE A 106 30.23 -8.47 -4.06
N ASN A 107 29.62 -8.31 -5.24
CA ASN A 107 29.24 -9.43 -6.10
C ASN A 107 30.44 -10.25 -6.60
N LYS A 108 31.56 -9.58 -6.89
CA LYS A 108 32.80 -10.25 -7.27
C LYS A 108 33.37 -11.11 -6.13
N SER A 109 33.18 -10.66 -4.88
CA SER A 109 33.67 -11.34 -3.67
C SER A 109 32.69 -12.39 -3.13
N TYR A 110 31.38 -12.22 -3.38
CA TYR A 110 30.29 -13.05 -2.88
C TYR A 110 29.31 -13.39 -4.02
N SER A 111 29.73 -14.25 -4.95
CA SER A 111 28.97 -14.59 -6.17
C SER A 111 27.69 -15.40 -5.94
N HIS A 112 27.33 -15.69 -4.69
CA HIS A 112 26.20 -16.56 -4.31
C HIS A 112 25.00 -15.82 -3.69
N ILE A 113 25.10 -14.50 -3.46
CA ILE A 113 23.99 -13.73 -2.87
C ILE A 113 22.97 -13.40 -3.97
N LYS A 114 22.05 -14.33 -4.24
CA LYS A 114 20.84 -14.04 -5.04
C LYS A 114 19.76 -13.51 -4.11
N VAL A 115 19.57 -12.21 -4.11
CA VAL A 115 18.44 -11.60 -3.38
C VAL A 115 17.23 -11.52 -4.29
N ASN A 116 16.15 -12.16 -3.87
CA ASN A 116 14.86 -12.08 -4.52
C ASN A 116 13.91 -11.29 -3.62
N PRO A 117 13.78 -9.96 -3.84
CA PRO A 117 12.97 -9.12 -2.97
C PRO A 117 11.51 -9.56 -3.05
N ARG A 118 10.93 -9.87 -1.90
CA ARG A 118 9.51 -10.15 -1.76
C ARG A 118 8.80 -8.88 -1.31
N PHE A 119 7.76 -8.49 -2.03
CA PHE A 119 6.89 -7.38 -1.64
C PHE A 119 5.63 -7.93 -0.98
N LEU A 120 5.26 -7.31 0.14
CA LEU A 120 4.07 -7.58 0.93
C LEU A 120 3.08 -6.44 0.67
N PHE A 121 1.92 -6.74 0.10
CA PHE A 121 0.93 -5.72 -0.27
C PHE A 121 0.02 -5.43 0.91
N ASP A 122 -0.24 -4.15 1.18
CA ASP A 122 -1.03 -3.72 2.33
C ASP A 122 -2.41 -4.40 2.36
N LEU A 123 -3.08 -4.46 1.20
CA LEU A 123 -4.38 -5.12 1.05
C LEU A 123 -4.38 -6.61 1.40
N LYS A 124 -3.23 -7.29 1.31
CA LYS A 124 -3.11 -8.74 1.54
C LYS A 124 -2.59 -9.08 2.94
N GLU A 125 -2.06 -8.11 3.67
CA GLU A 125 -1.22 -8.37 4.84
C GLU A 125 -1.68 -7.60 6.09
N LEU A 126 -2.36 -6.46 5.92
CA LEU A 126 -2.86 -5.69 7.06
C LEU A 126 -4.11 -6.33 7.66
N SER A 127 -4.06 -6.59 8.96
CA SER A 127 -5.18 -7.13 9.72
C SER A 127 -6.20 -6.05 10.09
N SER A 128 -7.42 -6.50 10.33
CA SER A 128 -8.53 -5.70 10.83
C SER A 128 -8.19 -5.00 12.14
N ASP A 129 -7.61 -5.72 13.11
CA ASP A 129 -7.18 -5.16 14.39
C ASP A 129 -6.20 -4.00 14.24
N TYR A 130 -5.22 -4.12 13.34
CA TYR A 130 -4.26 -3.06 13.07
C TYR A 130 -4.95 -1.82 12.49
N LEU A 131 -5.81 -2.01 11.50
CA LEU A 131 -6.53 -0.92 10.83
C LEU A 131 -7.51 -0.23 11.80
N ILE A 132 -8.31 -0.98 12.54
CA ILE A 132 -9.25 -0.47 13.55
C ILE A 132 -8.51 0.31 14.64
N HIS A 133 -7.38 -0.21 15.12
CA HIS A 133 -6.58 0.49 16.12
C HIS A 133 -6.14 1.88 15.62
N HIS A 134 -5.60 1.95 14.41
CA HIS A 134 -5.07 3.19 13.84
C HIS A 134 -6.16 4.17 13.45
N ILE A 135 -7.26 3.69 12.84
CA ILE A 135 -8.42 4.55 12.53
C ILE A 135 -8.96 5.12 13.84
N ARG A 136 -9.18 4.31 14.88
CA ARG A 136 -9.64 4.82 16.18
C ARG A 136 -8.71 5.89 16.77
N SER A 137 -7.40 5.74 16.60
CA SER A 137 -6.41 6.64 17.21
C SER A 137 -6.45 8.08 16.69
N VAL A 138 -6.94 8.30 15.47
CA VAL A 138 -6.96 9.63 14.84
C VAL A 138 -8.26 10.40 15.10
N PHE A 139 -9.28 9.75 15.69
CA PHE A 139 -10.53 10.42 16.07
C PHE A 139 -10.53 10.79 17.55
N PRO A 140 -11.04 11.98 17.91
CA PRO A 140 -11.21 12.36 19.31
C PRO A 140 -12.21 11.43 20.03
N LYS A 141 -12.03 11.31 21.34
CA LYS A 141 -12.89 10.51 22.23
C LYS A 141 -14.23 11.18 22.48
#